data_AF-G0UMH3-F1
#
_entry.id   AF-G0UMH3-F1
#
_cell.length_a   1.000
_cell.length_b   1.000
_cell.length_c   1.000
_cell.angle_alpha   90.00
_cell.angle_beta   90.00
_cell.angle_gamma   90.00
#
_symmetry.space_group_name_H-M   'P 1'
#
loop_
_entity.id
_entity.type
_entity.pdbx_description
1 polymer ?
#
loop_
_entity_poly.entity_id
_entity_poly.type
_entity_poly.pdbx_seq_one_letter_code
_entity_poly.pdbx_strand_id
1 'polypeptide(L)'
;MNEEKVTSTDGDYASEPPAKIRRLESTHDELRSNPVDADVKLPRDTLFIRCAAIHGRGELLNGFMSAHRKVLGVEKWYEYGDGTEADSAATLRSDAPFECVYVKWSRKPYFLLELSEEENTVRHFVEGLTGLNNTTYKGSLIHVEVAKPGVTVAVERSKMEKRDAARRAAVVSTSMASSKPITATVFVPRVLQKK
;
A
#
# COMPACT_ATOMS: atom_id res chain seq x y z
N MET A 1 -37.06 69.82 23.88
CA MET A 1 -37.20 70.64 22.67
C MET A 1 -36.73 69.81 21.50
N ASN A 2 -37.43 69.93 20.38
CA ASN A 2 -37.69 68.86 19.42
C ASN A 2 -36.51 68.53 18.49
N GLU A 3 -36.42 67.23 18.19
CA GLU A 3 -36.08 66.56 16.93
C GLU A 3 -35.40 67.38 15.81
N GLU A 4 -34.18 66.96 15.47
CA GLU A 4 -33.57 67.19 14.15
C GLU A 4 -33.77 65.97 13.24
N LYS A 5 -34.55 66.22 12.18
CA LYS A 5 -34.23 65.98 10.75
C LYS A 5 -33.88 64.54 10.28
N VAL A 6 -34.87 63.95 9.62
CA VAL A 6 -34.77 62.91 8.57
C VAL A 6 -35.18 63.64 7.25
N THR A 7 -34.60 63.48 6.06
CA THR A 7 -34.40 62.28 5.22
C THR A 7 -33.51 62.65 4.02
N SER A 8 -32.70 61.69 3.55
CA SER A 8 -32.39 61.22 2.17
C SER A 8 -32.12 62.24 1.02
N THR A 9 -31.28 61.97 0.00
CA THR A 9 -31.16 60.76 -0.84
C THR A 9 -29.90 60.81 -1.73
N ASP A 10 -29.43 59.62 -2.12
CA ASP A 10 -28.72 59.22 -3.35
C ASP A 10 -27.29 59.64 -3.71
N GLY A 11 -26.47 58.64 -4.09
CA GLY A 11 -25.19 58.80 -4.78
C GLY A 11 -24.28 57.57 -4.71
N ASP A 12 -24.55 56.59 -5.57
CA ASP A 12 -23.81 55.34 -5.81
C ASP A 12 -22.37 55.56 -6.35
N TYR A 13 -21.57 54.48 -6.35
CA TYR A 13 -20.16 54.30 -6.76
C TYR A 13 -19.08 54.45 -5.68
N ALA A 14 -19.00 53.45 -4.79
CA ALA A 14 -17.77 53.13 -4.06
C ALA A 14 -17.24 51.75 -4.48
N SER A 15 -16.04 51.77 -5.04
CA SER A 15 -15.25 50.65 -5.53
C SER A 15 -15.08 49.52 -4.50
N GLU A 16 -15.62 48.34 -4.79
CA GLU A 16 -15.46 47.12 -4.00
C GLU A 16 -14.10 46.45 -4.32
N PRO A 17 -13.21 46.20 -3.34
CA PRO A 17 -11.98 45.46 -3.57
C PRO A 17 -12.29 43.94 -3.63
N PRO A 18 -11.56 43.14 -4.43
CA PRO A 18 -11.90 41.74 -4.63
C PRO A 18 -11.74 40.95 -3.32
N ALA A 19 -12.83 40.32 -2.91
CA ALA A 19 -12.89 39.45 -1.75
C ALA A 19 -11.84 38.34 -1.85
N LYS A 20 -11.01 38.25 -0.80
CA LYS A 20 -10.06 37.15 -0.59
C LYS A 20 -10.83 35.83 -0.59
N ILE A 21 -10.61 35.01 -1.63
CA ILE A 21 -11.13 33.64 -1.72
C ILE A 21 -10.49 32.83 -0.58
N ARG A 22 -11.19 32.70 0.55
CA ARG A 22 -10.91 31.67 1.55
C ARG A 22 -11.29 30.34 0.93
N ARG A 23 -10.28 29.53 0.60
CA ARG A 23 -10.45 28.13 0.20
C ARG A 23 -11.02 27.38 1.40
N LEU A 24 -12.35 27.22 1.41
CA LEU A 24 -13.07 26.43 2.39
C LEU A 24 -12.66 24.96 2.19
N GLU A 25 -12.06 24.37 3.22
CA GLU A 25 -11.83 22.93 3.29
C GLU A 25 -13.21 22.26 3.36
N SER A 26 -13.59 21.59 2.27
CA SER A 26 -14.80 20.77 2.24
C SER A 26 -14.52 19.45 2.94
N THR A 27 -14.68 19.46 4.26
CA THR A 27 -15.04 18.28 5.04
C THR A 27 -16.55 18.11 4.91
N HIS A 28 -17.02 17.09 4.17
CA HIS A 28 -18.24 16.33 4.44
C HIS A 28 -18.55 15.43 3.23
N ASP A 29 -18.06 14.20 3.25
CA ASP A 29 -18.62 13.13 2.42
C ASP A 29 -18.95 11.96 3.36
N GLU A 30 -19.96 12.19 4.20
CA GLU A 30 -20.73 11.11 4.80
C GLU A 30 -21.99 10.89 3.96
N LEU A 31 -22.33 9.60 3.83
CA LEU A 31 -23.58 9.01 3.33
C LEU A 31 -23.62 8.68 1.83
N ARG A 32 -23.11 7.48 1.51
CA ARG A 32 -23.94 6.37 1.01
C ARG A 32 -23.14 5.08 0.89
N SER A 33 -23.24 4.23 1.91
CA SER A 33 -23.01 2.79 1.75
C SER A 33 -24.23 2.07 2.32
N ASN A 34 -24.92 1.35 1.44
CA ASN A 34 -26.06 0.49 1.77
C ASN A 34 -25.66 -0.55 2.84
N PRO A 35 -26.54 -0.94 3.78
CA PRO A 35 -26.25 -1.97 4.77
C PRO A 35 -26.56 -3.34 4.16
N VAL A 36 -25.67 -3.84 3.31
CA VAL A 36 -25.64 -5.26 2.92
C VAL A 36 -24.17 -5.64 2.92
N ASP A 37 -23.78 -6.51 3.85
CA ASP A 37 -22.43 -6.86 4.27
C ASP A 37 -21.73 -5.76 5.09
N ALA A 38 -22.08 -5.71 6.38
CA ALA A 38 -21.20 -5.12 7.37
C ALA A 38 -19.90 -5.95 7.40
N ASP A 39 -18.93 -5.56 6.57
CA ASP A 39 -17.55 -6.01 6.66
C ASP A 39 -17.12 -5.72 8.10
N VAL A 40 -17.10 -6.77 8.93
CA VAL A 40 -16.64 -6.66 10.32
C VAL A 40 -15.18 -6.30 10.23
N LYS A 41 -14.90 -5.00 10.29
CA LYS A 41 -13.55 -4.49 10.15
C LYS A 41 -12.76 -4.90 11.39
N LEU A 42 -12.09 -6.04 11.28
CA LEU A 42 -11.19 -6.53 12.31
C LEU A 42 -10.11 -5.49 12.61
N PRO A 43 -9.65 -5.38 13.86
CA PRO A 43 -8.54 -4.51 14.20
C PRO A 43 -7.29 -4.94 13.41
N ARG A 44 -6.58 -3.94 12.89
CA ARG A 44 -5.35 -4.12 12.10
C ARG A 44 -4.44 -2.95 12.39
N ASP A 45 -3.28 -3.22 12.97
CA ASP A 45 -2.20 -2.24 13.06
C ASP A 45 -1.20 -2.50 11.95
N THR A 46 -0.80 -1.42 11.27
CA THR A 46 0.24 -1.50 10.25
C THR A 46 1.60 -1.41 10.90
N LEU A 47 2.43 -2.42 10.67
CA LEU A 47 3.83 -2.47 11.11
C LEU A 47 4.75 -2.12 9.95
N PHE A 48 5.68 -1.21 10.21
CA PHE A 48 6.75 -0.87 9.31
C PHE A 48 7.99 -1.70 9.64
N ILE A 49 8.50 -2.43 8.65
CA ILE A 49 9.64 -3.34 8.84
C ILE A 49 10.72 -3.04 7.80
N ARG A 50 11.97 -2.96 8.25
CA ARG A 50 13.13 -2.84 7.38
C ARG A 50 14.21 -3.82 7.80
N CYS A 51 14.78 -4.51 6.82
CA CYS A 51 15.95 -5.34 6.99
C CYS A 51 16.74 -5.36 5.68
N ALA A 52 18.07 -5.21 5.75
CA ALA A 52 18.93 -5.28 4.57
C ALA A 52 19.05 -6.71 4.00
N ALA A 53 18.80 -7.74 4.82
CA ALA A 53 18.88 -9.14 4.41
C ALA A 53 17.56 -9.71 3.84
N ILE A 54 16.46 -8.93 3.87
CA ILE A 54 15.14 -9.38 3.41
C ILE A 54 14.74 -8.60 2.16
N HIS A 55 14.60 -9.31 1.04
CA HIS A 55 14.40 -8.73 -0.29
C HIS A 55 13.02 -9.03 -0.88
N GLY A 56 12.20 -9.82 -0.19
CA GLY A 56 10.89 -10.20 -0.66
C GLY A 56 9.94 -10.61 0.45
N ARG A 57 8.65 -10.59 0.12
CA ARG A 57 7.57 -10.98 1.03
C ARG A 57 7.71 -12.41 1.54
N GLY A 58 8.12 -13.34 0.67
CA GLY A 58 8.33 -14.75 1.05
C GLY A 58 9.43 -14.92 2.09
N GLU A 59 10.53 -14.17 1.98
CA GLU A 59 11.61 -14.21 2.97
C GLU A 59 11.18 -13.60 4.32
N LEU A 60 10.37 -12.54 4.28
CA LEU A 60 9.80 -11.96 5.49
C LEU A 60 8.86 -12.95 6.19
N LEU A 61 7.85 -13.45 5.49
CA LEU A 61 6.79 -14.27 6.07
C LEU A 61 7.25 -15.71 6.35
N ASN A 62 7.81 -16.40 5.36
CA ASN A 62 8.22 -17.80 5.51
C ASN A 62 9.62 -17.95 6.13
N GLY A 63 10.40 -16.88 6.21
CA GLY A 63 11.72 -16.87 6.84
C GLY A 63 11.67 -16.30 8.25
N PHE A 64 11.64 -14.96 8.34
CA PHE A 64 11.72 -14.28 9.63
C PHE A 64 10.48 -14.55 10.51
N MET A 65 9.27 -14.31 10.00
CA MET A 65 8.05 -14.50 10.79
C MET A 65 7.84 -15.97 11.18
N SER A 66 8.11 -16.90 10.25
CA SER A 66 8.10 -18.34 10.54
C SER A 66 9.05 -18.69 11.69
N ALA A 67 10.29 -18.17 11.70
CA ALA A 67 11.25 -18.43 12.78
C ALA A 67 10.77 -17.94 14.16
N HIS A 68 10.02 -16.82 14.18
CA HIS A 68 9.48 -16.23 15.41
C HIS A 68 8.00 -16.55 15.68
N ARG A 69 7.39 -17.47 14.91
CA ARG A 69 5.93 -17.73 14.92
C ARG A 69 5.34 -18.02 16.30
N LYS A 70 6.11 -18.70 17.16
CA LYS A 70 5.72 -19.05 18.54
C LYS A 70 5.65 -17.80 19.42
N VAL A 71 6.71 -16.99 19.39
CA VAL A 71 6.79 -15.73 20.15
C VAL A 71 5.75 -14.72 19.68
N LEU A 72 5.43 -14.75 18.38
CA LEU A 72 4.44 -13.86 17.77
C LEU A 72 2.99 -14.35 17.97
N GLY A 73 2.78 -15.57 18.47
CA GLY A 73 1.43 -16.14 18.66
C GLY A 73 0.69 -16.48 17.36
N VAL A 74 1.42 -16.63 16.25
CA VAL A 74 0.85 -16.85 14.91
C VAL A 74 1.14 -18.24 14.36
N GLU A 75 1.61 -19.17 15.20
CA GLU A 75 1.96 -20.55 14.81
C GLU A 75 0.81 -21.28 14.11
N LYS A 76 -0.45 -21.03 14.50
CA LYS A 76 -1.66 -21.62 13.87
C LYS A 76 -1.80 -21.34 12.37
N TRP A 77 -1.11 -20.31 11.87
CA TRP A 77 -1.13 -19.90 10.46
C TRP A 77 0.01 -20.48 9.64
N TYR A 78 0.87 -21.30 10.23
CA TYR A 78 1.98 -21.95 9.54
C TYR A 78 1.76 -23.45 9.48
N GLU A 79 1.97 -24.02 8.31
CA GLU A 79 1.95 -25.46 8.07
C GLU A 79 3.40 -25.95 7.84
N TYR A 80 3.69 -27.15 8.31
CA TYR A 80 4.94 -27.83 8.01
C TYR A 80 4.71 -28.72 6.78
N GLY A 81 5.66 -28.74 5.86
CA GLY A 81 5.62 -29.68 4.74
C GLY A 81 5.61 -31.12 5.23
N ASP A 82 5.07 -32.03 4.41
CA ASP A 82 4.91 -33.46 4.70
C ASP A 82 6.23 -34.26 4.80
N GLY A 83 7.37 -33.58 4.65
CA GLY A 83 8.71 -34.16 4.75
C GLY A 83 9.17 -34.25 6.20
N THR A 84 9.42 -35.49 6.63
CA THR A 84 10.14 -35.95 7.83
C THR A 84 10.95 -34.88 8.57
N GLU A 85 10.54 -34.67 9.82
CA GLU A 85 11.18 -34.04 10.99
C GLU A 85 12.41 -33.12 10.83
N ALA A 86 12.32 -32.01 11.58
CA ALA A 86 13.36 -31.08 12.03
C ALA A 86 13.80 -29.93 11.12
N ASP A 87 13.75 -30.05 9.78
CA ASP A 87 14.25 -29.00 8.86
C ASP A 87 13.23 -28.46 7.85
N SER A 88 11.98 -28.95 7.90
CA SER A 88 10.90 -28.45 7.05
C SER A 88 10.54 -27.02 7.44
N ALA A 89 10.94 -26.06 6.60
CA ALA A 89 10.60 -24.65 6.76
C ALA A 89 9.07 -24.49 6.79
N ALA A 90 8.54 -24.11 7.95
CA ALA A 90 7.12 -23.83 8.12
C ALA A 90 6.68 -22.73 7.13
N THR A 91 5.70 -23.04 6.29
CA THR A 91 5.17 -22.15 5.26
C THR A 91 3.87 -21.52 5.73
N LEU A 92 3.68 -20.24 5.43
CA LEU A 92 2.45 -19.55 5.75
C LEU A 92 1.28 -20.14 4.93
N ARG A 93 0.18 -20.44 5.63
CA ARG A 93 -1.05 -20.93 5.02
C ARG A 93 -1.63 -19.90 4.05
N SER A 94 -2.30 -20.39 3.01
CA SER A 94 -2.87 -19.52 1.96
C SER A 94 -4.06 -18.68 2.44
N ASP A 95 -4.77 -19.13 3.48
CA ASP A 95 -5.89 -18.45 4.13
C ASP A 95 -5.46 -17.60 5.32
N ALA A 96 -4.15 -17.47 5.58
CA ALA A 96 -3.66 -16.72 6.71
C ALA A 96 -3.99 -15.21 6.57
N PRO A 97 -4.41 -14.53 7.66
CA PRO A 97 -4.91 -13.16 7.62
C PRO A 97 -3.81 -12.10 7.57
N PHE A 98 -2.70 -12.39 6.89
CA PHE A 98 -1.57 -11.48 6.73
C PHE A 98 -1.69 -10.69 5.44
N GLU A 99 -1.63 -9.37 5.56
CA GLU A 99 -1.44 -8.48 4.43
C GLU A 99 -0.05 -7.88 4.46
N CYS A 100 0.71 -8.04 3.37
CA CYS A 100 2.08 -7.57 3.30
C CYS A 100 2.38 -6.92 1.96
N VAL A 101 2.97 -5.72 2.00
CA VAL A 101 3.45 -4.99 0.83
C VAL A 101 4.94 -4.71 0.96
N TYR A 102 5.69 -4.96 -0.10
CA TYR A 102 7.10 -4.63 -0.20
C TYR A 102 7.31 -3.39 -1.08
N VAL A 103 7.73 -2.28 -0.47
CA VAL A 103 7.98 -1.02 -1.17
C VAL A 103 9.42 -0.96 -1.65
N LYS A 104 9.70 -1.70 -2.73
CA LYS A 104 11.03 -1.85 -3.32
C LYS A 104 11.65 -0.54 -3.81
N TRP A 105 10.83 0.37 -4.34
CA TRP A 105 11.31 1.57 -5.06
C TRP A 105 11.59 2.78 -4.15
N SER A 106 11.43 2.62 -2.84
CA SER A 106 11.86 3.62 -1.87
C SER A 106 13.39 3.69 -1.82
N ARG A 107 13.95 4.85 -1.47
CA ARG A 107 15.41 5.01 -1.23
C ARG A 107 15.93 4.01 -0.18
N LYS A 108 15.08 3.62 0.76
CA LYS A 108 15.34 2.57 1.73
C LYS A 108 14.16 1.60 1.70
N PRO A 109 14.25 0.47 0.98
CA PRO A 109 13.17 -0.50 0.88
C PRO A 109 12.65 -0.92 2.24
N TYR A 110 11.34 -1.16 2.31
CA TYR A 110 10.67 -1.53 3.54
C TYR A 110 9.43 -2.36 3.24
N PHE A 111 8.92 -3.01 4.27
CA PHE A 111 7.68 -3.76 4.27
C PHE A 111 6.66 -3.03 5.13
N LEU A 112 5.41 -3.08 4.68
CA LEU A 112 4.25 -2.85 5.53
C LEU A 112 3.58 -4.19 5.77
N LEU A 113 3.25 -4.48 7.02
CA LEU A 113 2.65 -5.74 7.43
C LEU A 113 1.44 -5.46 8.33
N GLU A 114 0.32 -6.10 8.03
CA GLU A 114 -0.91 -6.07 8.83
C GLU A 114 -1.35 -7.51 9.11
N LEU A 115 -1.87 -7.71 10.32
CA LEU A 115 -2.52 -8.95 10.74
C LEU A 115 -3.99 -8.64 11.03
N SER A 116 -4.89 -9.43 10.45
CA SER A 116 -6.34 -9.21 10.48
C SER A 116 -7.02 -10.26 11.34
N GLU A 117 -6.97 -10.07 12.65
CA GLU A 117 -7.51 -11.02 13.63
C GLU A 117 -8.20 -10.28 14.77
N GLU A 118 -8.67 -11.03 15.75
CA GLU A 118 -9.11 -10.57 17.04
C GLU A 118 -8.05 -9.66 17.66
N GLU A 119 -8.44 -8.44 18.05
CA GLU A 119 -8.23 -8.01 19.42
C GLU A 119 -6.83 -8.24 20.02
N ASN A 120 -6.87 -9.22 20.92
CA ASN A 120 -5.77 -9.71 21.73
C ASN A 120 -4.64 -10.33 20.88
N THR A 121 -4.98 -11.03 19.80
CA THR A 121 -3.99 -11.64 18.90
C THR A 121 -3.20 -10.57 18.17
N VAL A 122 -3.88 -9.53 17.67
CA VAL A 122 -3.23 -8.40 16.98
C VAL A 122 -2.33 -7.63 17.95
N ARG A 123 -2.82 -7.31 19.16
CA ARG A 123 -1.99 -6.64 20.18
C ARG A 123 -0.75 -7.46 20.54
N HIS A 124 -0.91 -8.75 20.83
CA HIS A 124 0.22 -9.64 21.14
C HIS A 124 1.21 -9.74 19.98
N PHE A 125 0.71 -9.81 18.74
CA PHE A 125 1.54 -9.82 17.55
C PHE A 125 2.34 -8.53 17.39
N VAL A 126 1.70 -7.36 17.56
CA VAL A 126 2.34 -6.04 17.48
C VAL A 126 3.41 -5.89 18.56
N GLU A 127 3.09 -6.22 19.80
CA GLU A 127 4.02 -6.17 20.93
C GLU A 127 5.19 -7.14 20.74
N GLY A 128 4.91 -8.38 20.34
CA GLY A 128 5.94 -9.38 20.05
C GLY A 128 6.87 -8.94 18.91
N LEU A 129 6.32 -8.39 17.82
CA LEU A 129 7.12 -7.99 16.68
C LEU A 129 7.93 -6.71 16.94
N THR A 130 7.34 -5.73 17.62
CA THR A 130 8.07 -4.52 18.05
C THR A 130 9.14 -4.83 19.08
N GLY A 131 8.93 -5.84 19.92
CA GLY A 131 9.96 -6.39 20.82
C GLY A 131 11.17 -7.00 20.09
N LEU A 132 11.02 -7.39 18.81
CA LEU A 132 12.12 -7.87 17.97
C LEU A 132 12.87 -6.72 17.26
N ASN A 133 12.54 -5.47 17.54
CA ASN A 133 13.29 -4.33 17.00
C ASN A 133 14.77 -4.38 17.46
N ASN A 134 15.68 -4.07 16.55
CA ASN A 134 17.14 -4.19 16.71
C ASN A 134 17.66 -5.61 16.94
N THR A 135 16.86 -6.65 16.69
CA THR A 135 17.38 -8.03 16.63
C THR A 135 18.13 -8.29 15.34
N THR A 136 19.02 -9.28 15.33
CA THR A 136 19.81 -9.65 14.15
C THR A 136 19.15 -10.80 13.41
N TYR A 137 18.93 -10.63 12.10
CA TYR A 137 18.48 -11.68 11.19
C TYR A 137 19.45 -11.78 10.02
N LYS A 138 20.03 -12.97 9.81
CA LYS A 138 21.06 -13.22 8.77
C LYS A 138 22.20 -12.18 8.79
N GLY A 139 22.65 -11.78 9.97
CA GLY A 139 23.72 -10.79 10.15
C GLY A 139 23.30 -9.33 9.91
N SER A 140 22.03 -9.05 9.63
CA SER A 140 21.50 -7.68 9.48
C SER A 140 20.52 -7.34 10.60
N LEU A 141 20.56 -6.09 11.08
CA LEU A 141 19.57 -5.62 12.05
C LEU A 141 18.19 -5.49 11.41
N ILE A 142 17.17 -5.90 12.17
CA ILE A 142 15.77 -5.70 11.85
C ILE A 142 15.28 -4.45 12.58
N HIS A 143 14.67 -3.55 11.82
CA HIS A 143 13.97 -2.39 12.35
C HIS A 143 12.47 -2.61 12.24
N VAL A 144 11.76 -2.56 13.36
CA VAL A 144 10.30 -2.69 13.44
C VAL A 144 9.73 -1.52 14.21
N GLU A 145 8.72 -0.86 13.65
CA GLU A 145 7.95 0.19 14.31
C GLU A 145 6.47 0.09 13.91
N VAL A 146 5.59 0.61 14.75
CA VAL A 146 4.20 0.85 14.34
C VAL A 146 4.19 2.00 13.34
N ALA A 147 3.54 1.79 12.20
CA ALA A 147 3.50 2.78 11.14
C ALA A 147 2.69 4.01 11.60
N LYS A 148 3.03 5.16 11.01
CA LYS A 148 2.31 6.41 11.27
C LYS A 148 0.86 6.31 10.78
N PRO A 149 -0.09 7.01 11.44
CA PRO A 149 -1.48 7.07 10.98
C PRO A 149 -1.57 7.43 9.48
N GLY A 150 -2.42 6.72 8.74
CA GLY A 150 -2.60 6.89 7.29
C GLY A 150 -1.60 6.15 6.40
N VAL A 151 -0.56 5.53 6.97
CA VAL A 151 0.33 4.61 6.24
C VAL A 151 -0.15 3.18 6.48
N THR A 152 -0.96 2.67 5.56
CA THR A 152 -1.51 1.30 5.63
C THR A 152 -1.13 0.48 4.40
N VAL A 153 -1.22 -0.84 4.52
CA VAL A 153 -1.00 -1.78 3.42
C VAL A 153 -1.97 -1.49 2.27
N ALA A 154 -3.24 -1.25 2.58
CA ALA A 154 -4.27 -0.93 1.58
C ALA A 154 -3.94 0.36 0.79
N VAL A 155 -3.55 1.43 1.49
CA VAL A 155 -3.18 2.71 0.88
C VAL A 155 -1.97 2.54 -0.05
N GLU A 156 -0.94 1.84 0.41
CA GLU A 156 0.28 1.66 -0.38
C GLU A 156 0.08 0.74 -1.59
N ARG A 157 -0.74 -0.31 -1.44
CA ARG A 157 -1.16 -1.18 -2.56
C ARG A 157 -1.88 -0.39 -3.64
N SER A 158 -2.83 0.48 -3.26
CA SER A 158 -3.55 1.32 -4.23
C SER A 158 -2.62 2.27 -5.00
N LYS A 159 -1.61 2.86 -4.34
CA LYS A 159 -0.58 3.67 -5.02
C LYS A 159 0.24 2.85 -6.01
N MET A 160 0.67 1.66 -5.59
CA MET A 160 1.44 0.76 -6.45
C MET A 160 0.63 0.33 -7.67
N GLU A 161 -0.64 -0.02 -7.50
CA GLU A 161 -1.53 -0.41 -8.59
C GLU A 161 -1.71 0.73 -9.61
N LYS A 162 -1.96 1.97 -9.16
CA LYS A 162 -2.06 3.13 -10.04
C LYS A 162 -0.77 3.35 -10.85
N ARG A 163 0.39 3.21 -10.19
CA ARG A 163 1.70 3.34 -10.85
C ARG A 163 1.91 2.24 -11.89
N ASP A 164 1.60 1.00 -11.54
CA ASP A 164 1.83 -0.15 -12.40
C ASP A 164 0.84 -0.14 -13.58
N ALA A 165 -0.39 0.33 -13.38
CA ALA A 165 -1.35 0.62 -14.44
C ALA A 165 -0.84 1.72 -15.39
N ALA A 166 -0.31 2.83 -14.87
CA ALA A 166 0.27 3.88 -15.69
C ALA A 166 1.49 3.39 -16.50
N ARG A 167 2.34 2.54 -15.90
CA ARG A 167 3.46 1.90 -16.60
C ARG A 167 2.99 0.96 -17.71
N ARG A 168 1.97 0.14 -17.46
CA ARG A 168 1.37 -0.72 -18.49
C ARG A 168 0.79 0.10 -19.63
N ALA A 169 0.05 1.16 -19.32
CA ALA A 169 -0.50 2.07 -20.33
C ALA A 169 0.63 2.73 -21.16
N ALA A 170 1.71 3.18 -20.53
CA ALA A 170 2.86 3.76 -21.25
C ALA A 170 3.56 2.75 -22.17
N VAL A 171 3.71 1.49 -21.75
CA VAL A 171 4.27 0.42 -22.59
C VAL A 171 3.37 0.14 -23.79
N VAL A 172 2.06 0.06 -23.59
CA VAL A 172 1.08 -0.11 -24.67
C VAL A 172 1.10 1.09 -25.64
N SER A 173 1.15 2.32 -25.13
CA SER A 173 1.27 3.51 -25.98
C SER A 173 2.57 3.52 -26.78
N THR A 174 3.68 3.04 -26.19
CA THR A 174 4.98 2.95 -26.86
C THR A 174 4.99 1.86 -27.93
N SER A 175 4.38 0.69 -27.68
CA SER A 175 4.28 -0.36 -28.70
C SER A 175 3.38 0.06 -29.87
N MET A 176 2.27 0.74 -29.59
CA MET A 176 1.37 1.30 -30.62
C MET A 176 2.02 2.45 -31.41
N ALA A 177 2.82 3.31 -30.78
CA ALA A 177 3.57 4.37 -31.48
C ALA A 177 4.77 3.82 -32.31
N SER A 178 5.25 2.62 -32.00
CA SER A 178 6.27 1.93 -32.81
C SER A 178 5.70 1.22 -34.05
N SER A 179 4.37 1.25 -34.25
CA SER A 179 3.73 0.78 -35.49
C SER A 179 3.96 1.79 -36.63
N LYS A 180 5.22 1.98 -37.03
CA LYS A 180 5.48 2.30 -38.43
C LYS A 180 4.85 1.18 -39.25
N PRO A 181 4.12 1.47 -40.34
CA PRO A 181 3.60 0.40 -41.20
C PRO A 181 4.79 -0.46 -41.61
N ILE A 182 4.75 -1.72 -41.22
CA ILE A 182 5.66 -2.73 -41.75
C ILE A 182 5.29 -2.81 -43.23
N THR A 183 6.00 -2.07 -44.07
CA THR A 183 6.03 -2.35 -45.50
C THR A 183 6.41 -3.82 -45.60
N ALA A 184 5.50 -4.65 -46.07
CA ALA A 184 5.68 -6.08 -46.17
C ALA A 184 6.87 -6.37 -47.10
N THR A 185 8.07 -6.44 -46.54
CA THR A 185 9.21 -7.04 -47.24
C THR A 185 8.93 -8.53 -47.24
N VAL A 186 8.34 -9.00 -48.34
CA VAL A 186 8.18 -10.41 -48.67
C VAL A 186 9.51 -11.11 -48.39
N PHE A 187 9.53 -11.95 -47.37
CA PHE A 187 10.66 -12.80 -47.07
C PHE A 187 10.75 -13.84 -48.18
N VAL A 188 11.67 -13.65 -49.13
CA VAL A 188 11.97 -14.64 -50.16
C VAL A 188 13.10 -15.53 -49.62
N PRO A 189 12.85 -16.81 -49.31
CA PRO A 189 13.91 -17.72 -48.87
C PRO A 189 14.96 -17.86 -49.97
N ARG A 190 16.24 -17.80 -49.57
CA ARG A 190 17.42 -17.84 -50.45
C ARG A 190 17.52 -19.10 -51.33
N VAL A 191 16.72 -20.12 -51.06
CA VAL A 191 16.70 -21.42 -51.76
C VAL A 191 15.97 -21.34 -53.13
N LEU A 192 15.24 -20.26 -53.40
CA LEU A 192 14.49 -20.08 -54.67
C LEU A 192 15.13 -19.11 -55.66
N GLN A 193 16.29 -18.53 -55.35
CA GLN A 193 17.04 -17.70 -56.30
C GLN A 193 17.87 -18.60 -57.22
N LYS A 194 17.24 -19.12 -58.29
CA LYS A 194 17.96 -19.71 -59.42
C LYS A 194 18.71 -18.60 -60.16
N LYS A 195 19.97 -18.87 -60.51
CA LYS A 195 20.80 -18.02 -61.39
C LYS A 195 20.14 -17.82 -62.75
#